data_AF-A0A5D2GIU1-F1
#
_entry.id   AF-A0A5D2GIU1-F1
#
_cell.length_a   1.000
_cell.length_b   1.000
_cell.length_c   1.000
_cell.angle_alpha   90.00
_cell.angle_beta   90.00
_cell.angle_gamma   90.00
#
_symmetry.space_group_name_H-M   'P 1'
#
loop_
_entity.id
_entity.type
_entity.pdbx_description
1 polymer ?
#
loop_
_entity_poly.entity_id
_entity_poly.type
_entity_poly.pdbx_seq_one_letter_code
_entity_poly.pdbx_strand_id
1 'polypeptide(L)'
;MNAVSRRAITGIFTPARQGINLLSHDLSQVQQMRGIRVKVRNGNLEQALAVMQRVMQSSGIERLIKQEQTHHIKNSEKRILARKILERKIKSQDHARKLQTILIKKVRGL
;
A
#
# COMPACT_ATOMS: atom_id res chain seq x y z
N MET A 1 -23.68 12.24 -32.15
CA MET A 1 -22.24 12.61 -32.07
C MET A 1 -21.99 13.16 -30.68
N ASN A 2 -21.24 12.60 -29.74
CA ASN A 2 -20.20 11.58 -29.76
C ASN A 2 -20.22 10.79 -28.43
N ALA A 3 -20.24 9.46 -28.49
CA ALA A 3 -20.11 8.58 -27.32
C ALA A 3 -18.62 8.28 -27.09
N VAL A 4 -18.05 8.84 -26.01
CA VAL A 4 -16.67 8.55 -25.60
C VAL A 4 -16.66 7.20 -24.90
N SER A 5 -16.32 6.15 -25.66
CA SER A 5 -16.05 4.81 -25.12
C SER A 5 -14.82 4.84 -24.22
N ARG A 6 -15.03 4.79 -22.90
CA ARG A 6 -13.95 4.59 -21.93
C ARG A 6 -13.61 3.10 -21.90
N ARG A 7 -12.62 2.69 -22.70
CA ARG A 7 -11.98 1.38 -22.57
C ARG A 7 -11.25 1.32 -21.22
N ALA A 8 -11.78 0.56 -20.27
CA ALA A 8 -11.09 0.21 -19.05
C ALA A 8 -10.00 -0.81 -19.39
N ILE A 9 -8.74 -0.48 -19.11
CA ILE A 9 -7.62 -1.42 -19.17
C ILE A 9 -7.69 -2.26 -17.90
N THR A 10 -8.36 -3.41 -17.97
CA THR A 10 -8.31 -4.43 -16.91
C THR A 10 -7.17 -5.40 -17.21
N GLY A 11 -6.03 -5.18 -16.57
CA GLY A 11 -4.92 -6.12 -16.50
C GLY A 11 -3.93 -5.53 -15.49
N ILE A 12 -3.65 -6.17 -14.35
CA ILE A 12 -2.44 -7.00 -14.25
C ILE A 12 -2.45 -7.94 -13.01
N PHE A 13 -3.56 -8.09 -12.26
CA PHE A 13 -3.56 -8.98 -11.09
C PHE A 13 -4.71 -9.98 -11.05
N THR A 14 -4.57 -11.11 -11.73
CA THR A 14 -5.34 -12.34 -11.47
C THR A 14 -4.47 -13.58 -11.72
N PRO A 15 -4.35 -14.52 -10.77
CA PRO A 15 -4.14 -15.92 -11.11
C PRO A 15 -5.51 -16.52 -11.46
N ALA A 16 -5.62 -17.08 -12.67
CA ALA A 16 -6.82 -17.74 -13.16
C ALA A 16 -7.15 -19.01 -12.36
N ARG A 17 -8.39 -19.11 -11.87
CA ARG A 17 -9.10 -20.38 -11.68
C ARG A 17 -10.56 -20.19 -12.08
N GLN A 18 -10.94 -20.83 -13.19
CA GLN A 18 -12.33 -21.11 -13.59
C GLN A 18 -13.02 -21.88 -12.44
N GLY A 19 -14.31 -21.74 -12.14
CA GLY A 19 -15.38 -20.92 -12.68
C GLY A 19 -16.69 -21.51 -12.15
N ILE A 20 -17.68 -20.69 -11.77
CA ILE A 20 -19.12 -21.01 -11.85
C ILE A 20 -19.87 -19.67 -11.77
N ASN A 21 -20.76 -19.41 -12.72
CA ASN A 21 -21.66 -18.26 -12.73
C ASN A 21 -22.66 -18.36 -11.57
N LEU A 22 -22.71 -17.35 -10.70
CA LEU A 22 -23.89 -17.10 -9.88
C LEU A 22 -24.04 -15.59 -9.64
N LEU A 23 -25.03 -15.04 -10.33
CA LEU A 23 -25.74 -13.80 -10.03
C LEU A 23 -24.99 -12.49 -10.27
N SER A 24 -25.41 -11.85 -11.37
CA SER A 24 -25.38 -10.41 -11.66
C SER A 24 -26.21 -9.60 -10.65
N HIS A 25 -26.05 -9.86 -9.35
CA HIS A 25 -26.55 -9.04 -8.26
C HIS A 25 -25.33 -8.39 -7.61
N ASP A 26 -25.36 -7.08 -7.38
CA ASP A 26 -24.41 -6.34 -6.55
C ASP A 26 -23.10 -5.79 -7.14
N LEU A 27 -22.91 -5.71 -8.47
CA LEU A 27 -21.82 -4.87 -9.00
C LEU A 27 -21.96 -3.39 -8.58
N SER A 28 -23.20 -2.92 -8.38
CA SER A 28 -23.52 -1.59 -7.85
C SER A 28 -23.34 -1.46 -6.33
N GLN A 29 -23.52 -2.53 -5.54
CA GLN A 29 -23.21 -2.49 -4.09
C GLN A 29 -21.70 -2.52 -3.84
N VAL A 30 -20.93 -3.24 -4.68
CA VAL A 30 -19.45 -3.27 -4.63
C VAL A 30 -18.83 -1.90 -4.99
N GLN A 31 -19.57 -0.98 -5.62
CA GLN A 31 -19.08 0.37 -5.92
C GLN A 31 -19.21 1.38 -4.76
N GLN A 32 -20.05 1.12 -3.75
CA GLN A 32 -20.17 1.98 -2.55
C GLN A 32 -19.23 1.60 -1.40
N MET A 33 -18.40 0.60 -1.67
CA MET A 33 -17.56 -0.08 -0.72
C MET A 33 -16.23 0.69 -0.49
N ARG A 34 -16.27 1.83 0.21
CA ARG A 34 -15.08 2.68 0.50
C ARG A 34 -14.28 2.16 1.72
N GLY A 35 -12.95 2.29 1.65
CA GLY A 35 -12.04 2.02 2.77
C GLY A 35 -11.49 0.59 2.84
N ILE A 36 -10.57 0.36 3.79
CA ILE A 36 -9.96 -0.96 4.03
C ILE A 36 -10.94 -1.80 4.85
N ARG A 37 -11.44 -2.88 4.24
CA ARG A 37 -12.38 -3.80 4.90
C ARG A 37 -11.92 -5.23 4.71
N VAL A 38 -12.13 -6.04 5.73
CA VAL A 38 -11.72 -7.44 5.77
C VAL A 38 -12.88 -8.26 6.32
N LYS A 39 -13.25 -9.34 5.62
CA LYS A 39 -14.25 -10.30 6.14
C LYS A 39 -13.55 -11.26 7.09
N VAL A 40 -14.06 -11.38 8.31
CA VAL A 40 -13.60 -12.40 9.26
C VAL A 40 -14.04 -13.77 8.74
N ARG A 41 -13.09 -14.69 8.58
CA ARG A 41 -13.35 -16.08 8.17
C ARG A 41 -13.07 -16.99 9.36
N ASN A 42 -13.85 -18.05 9.49
CA ASN A 42 -13.65 -19.11 10.49
C ASN A 42 -13.55 -18.60 11.94
N GLY A 43 -14.23 -17.50 12.26
CA GLY A 43 -14.17 -16.86 13.58
C GLY A 43 -12.81 -16.26 13.97
N ASN A 44 -11.82 -16.23 13.06
CA ASN A 44 -10.47 -15.76 13.38
C ASN A 44 -10.34 -14.24 13.19
N LEU A 45 -10.66 -13.49 14.25
CA LEU A 45 -10.57 -12.03 14.27
C LEU A 45 -9.13 -11.52 14.21
N GLU A 46 -8.21 -12.15 14.96
CA GLU A 46 -6.78 -11.77 15.02
C GLU A 46 -6.15 -11.74 13.63
N GLN A 47 -6.39 -12.80 12.83
CA GLN A 47 -5.90 -12.86 11.46
C GLN A 47 -6.50 -11.74 10.59
N ALA A 48 -7.80 -11.47 10.73
CA ALA A 48 -8.46 -10.41 9.97
C ALA A 48 -7.90 -9.02 10.33
N LEU A 49 -7.64 -8.76 11.61
CA LEU A 49 -7.02 -7.52 12.09
C LEU A 49 -5.57 -7.39 11.61
N ALA A 50 -4.77 -8.46 11.65
CA ALA A 50 -3.41 -8.45 11.12
C ALA A 50 -3.36 -8.13 9.62
N VAL A 51 -4.31 -8.68 8.84
CA VAL A 51 -4.46 -8.36 7.42
C VAL A 51 -4.87 -6.90 7.25
N MET A 52 -5.85 -6.42 8.01
CA MET A 52 -6.30 -5.03 7.96
C MET A 52 -5.15 -4.06 8.28
N GLN A 53 -4.37 -4.32 9.33
CA GLN A 53 -3.21 -3.54 9.72
C GLN A 53 -2.14 -3.51 8.63
N ARG A 54 -1.81 -4.67 8.04
CA ARG A 54 -0.84 -4.75 6.94
C ARG A 54 -1.26 -3.88 5.75
N VAL A 55 -2.54 -3.95 5.35
CA VAL A 55 -3.07 -3.15 4.24
C VAL A 55 -3.11 -1.67 4.59
N MET A 56 -3.41 -1.32 5.85
CA MET A 56 -3.38 0.05 6.38
C MET A 56 -1.95 0.63 6.36
N GLN A 57 -0.96 -0.17 6.70
CA GLN A 57 0.44 0.23 6.68
C GLN A 57 0.98 0.41 5.27
N SER A 58 0.71 -0.55 4.38
CA SER A 58 1.22 -0.52 3.00
C SER A 58 0.58 0.59 2.16
N SER A 59 -0.70 0.90 2.40
CA SER A 59 -1.40 2.03 1.77
C SER A 59 -0.88 3.39 2.26
N GLY A 60 -0.13 3.43 3.36
CA GLY A 60 0.40 4.65 3.96
C GLY A 60 -0.63 5.45 4.77
N ILE A 61 -1.88 4.99 4.86
CA ILE A 61 -2.93 5.71 5.61
C ILE A 61 -2.61 5.77 7.11
N GLU A 62 -1.97 4.74 7.68
CA GLU A 62 -1.51 4.78 9.08
C GLU A 62 -0.57 5.97 9.30
N ARG A 63 0.33 6.23 8.35
CA ARG A 63 1.30 7.33 8.47
C ARG A 63 0.60 8.68 8.34
N LEU A 64 -0.38 8.79 7.45
CA LEU A 64 -1.19 9.99 7.30
C LEU A 64 -1.95 10.33 8.58
N ILE A 65 -2.57 9.33 9.21
CA ILE A 65 -3.30 9.49 10.47
C ILE A 65 -2.34 9.87 11.61
N LYS A 66 -1.21 9.16 11.75
CA LYS A 66 -0.23 9.44 12.82
C LYS A 66 0.49 10.77 12.65
N GLN A 67 0.66 11.24 11.42
CA GLN A 67 1.36 12.49 11.09
C GLN A 67 0.40 13.63 10.75
N GLU A 68 -0.82 13.57 11.29
CA GLU A 68 -1.80 14.65 11.13
C GLU A 68 -1.20 15.99 11.59
N GLN A 69 -1.37 17.02 10.77
CA GLN A 69 -0.84 18.35 11.05
C GLN A 69 -1.75 19.05 12.05
N THR A 70 -1.29 19.19 13.30
CA THR A 70 -2.02 19.91 14.35
C THR A 70 -1.96 21.43 14.22
N HIS A 71 -0.96 21.94 13.50
CA HIS A 71 -0.71 23.36 13.30
C HIS A 71 -0.25 23.66 11.88
N HIS A 72 -0.32 24.92 11.49
CA HIS A 72 0.14 25.36 10.19
C HIS A 72 1.66 25.36 10.08
N ILE A 73 2.17 24.75 9.01
CA ILE A 73 3.58 24.78 8.62
C ILE A 73 3.71 25.60 7.33
N LYS A 74 4.62 26.58 7.34
CA LYS A 74 4.89 27.43 6.18
C LYS A 74 5.54 26.64 5.03
N ASN A 75 5.42 27.13 3.80
CA ASN A 75 5.96 26.44 2.62
C ASN A 75 7.49 26.29 2.66
N SER A 76 8.21 27.26 3.22
CA SER A 76 9.67 27.17 3.42
C SER A 76 10.05 25.98 4.31
N GLU A 77 9.33 25.79 5.41
CA GLU A 77 9.54 24.69 6.35
C GLU A 77 9.14 23.35 5.75
N LYS A 78 8.01 23.28 5.02
CA LYS A 78 7.60 22.08 4.27
C LYS A 78 8.71 21.58 3.33
N ARG A 79 9.38 22.50 2.61
CA ARG A 79 10.52 22.16 1.72
C ARG A 79 11.69 21.58 2.49
N ILE A 80 12.02 22.14 3.65
CA ILE A 80 13.12 21.67 4.50
C ILE A 80 12.79 20.28 5.07
N LEU A 81 11.56 20.06 5.53
CA LEU A 81 11.11 18.76 6.05
C LEU A 81 11.16 17.68 4.96
N ALA A 82 10.66 17.98 3.76
CA ALA A 82 10.71 17.07 2.63
C ALA A 82 12.16 16.68 2.27
N ARG A 83 13.07 17.66 2.24
CA ARG A 83 14.51 17.41 2.00
C ARG A 83 15.12 16.50 3.06
N LYS A 84 14.86 16.76 4.35
CA LYS A 84 15.35 15.93 5.47
C LYS A 84 14.82 14.49 5.41
N ILE A 85 13.55 14.31 5.02
CA ILE A 85 12.96 12.97 4.84
C ILE A 85 13.65 12.23 3.70
N LEU A 86 13.90 12.90 2.57
CA LEU A 86 14.59 12.32 1.42
C LEU A 86 16.01 11.89 1.79
N GLU A 87 16.77 12.76 2.46
CA GLU A 87 18.13 12.47 2.90
C GLU A 87 18.17 11.25 3.84
N ARG A 88 17.24 11.17 4.81
CA ARG A 88 17.12 10.01 5.70
C ARG A 88 16.82 8.73 4.93
N LYS A 89 15.96 8.79 3.92
CA LYS A 89 15.65 7.64 3.06
C LYS A 89 16.88 7.15 2.30
N ILE A 90 17.62 8.07 1.67
CA ILE A 90 18.84 7.74 0.91
C ILE A 90 19.89 7.13 1.84
N LYS A 91 20.16 7.75 2.99
CA LYS A 91 21.11 7.24 3.98
C LYS A 91 20.77 5.83 4.47
N SER A 92 19.48 5.56 4.71
CA SER A 92 19.01 4.23 5.11
C SER A 92 19.20 3.20 3.99
N GLN A 93 18.87 3.56 2.74
CA GLN A 93 19.06 2.69 1.57
C GLN A 93 20.54 2.36 1.33
N ASP A 94 21.42 3.36 1.40
CA ASP A 94 22.85 3.14 1.22
C ASP A 94 23.44 2.28 2.33
N HIS A 95 22.98 2.48 3.57
CA HIS A 95 23.37 1.61 4.68
C HIS A 95 22.89 0.16 4.45
N ALA A 96 21.65 -0.04 4.03
CA ALA A 96 21.11 -1.37 3.72
C ALA A 96 21.91 -2.08 2.61
N ARG A 97 22.28 -1.34 1.56
CA ARG A 97 23.16 -1.86 0.48
C ARG A 97 24.52 -2.28 1.01
N LYS A 98 25.15 -1.47 1.88
CA LYS A 98 26.44 -1.81 2.51
C LYS A 98 26.33 -3.06 3.38
N LEU A 99 25.26 -3.20 4.15
CA LEU A 99 25.04 -4.40 4.97
C LEU A 99 24.83 -5.64 4.09
N GLN A 100 24.08 -5.50 3.00
CA GLN A 100 23.86 -6.59 2.05
C GLN A 100 25.17 -7.05 1.41
N THR A 101 26.05 -6.12 1.00
CA THR A 101 27.34 -6.50 0.43
C THR A 101 28.25 -7.19 1.44
N ILE A 102 28.29 -6.71 2.68
CA ILE A 102 29.03 -7.35 3.78
C ILE A 102 28.49 -8.77 4.03
N LEU A 103 27.17 -8.94 4.09
CA LEU A 103 26.53 -10.23 4.31
C LEU A 103 26.86 -11.21 3.18
N ILE A 104 26.81 -10.76 1.92
CA ILE A 104 27.16 -11.58 0.76
C ILE A 104 28.62 -12.01 0.81
N LYS A 105 29.55 -11.09 1.13
CA LYS A 105 30.97 -11.44 1.28
C LYS A 105 31.18 -12.50 2.36
N LYS A 106 30.55 -12.30 3.53
CA LYS A 106 30.60 -13.24 4.66
C LYS A 106 30.07 -14.63 4.30
N VAL A 107 28.94 -14.72 3.59
CA VAL A 107 28.36 -16.01 3.16
C VAL A 107 29.22 -16.70 2.09
N ARG A 108 29.91 -15.93 1.24
CA ARG A 108 30.79 -16.46 0.20
C ARG A 108 32.20 -16.82 0.69
N GLY A 109 32.54 -16.52 1.95
CA GLY A 109 33.88 -16.75 2.50
C GLY A 109 34.95 -15.82 1.93
N LEU A 110 34.55 -14.64 1.45
CA LEU A 110 35.42 -13.58 0.91
C LEU A 110 35.60 -12.42 1.91
#